data_AF-A0A9P4N9L2-F1
#
_entry.id   AF-A0A9P4N9L2-F1
#
_cell.length_a   1.000
_cell.length_b   1.000
_cell.length_c   1.000
_cell.angle_alpha   90.00
_cell.angle_beta   90.00
_cell.angle_gamma   90.00
#
_symmetry.space_group_name_H-M   'P 1'
#
loop_
_entity.id
_entity.type
_entity.pdbx_description
1 polymer ?
#
loop_
_entity_poly.entity_id
_entity_poly.type
_entity_poly.pdbx_seq_one_letter_code
_entity_poly.pdbx_strand_id
1 'polypeptide(L)'
;MNRSANQRHPTNNAPKKSASSKLSAFKFAQKNLPKSQGSMAQEIAEHDKRRAYQNQIHRTYKAGDVYSPRDLTGVEQKKWKLGRKTAQSDAFDTLGINPINEYKNFTMMSEFMTEMGRIRHSRDSGLRPVNQRKIAKAIRRAIGLGLMPSVHKHPLVLKKKPNV
;
A
#
# COMPACT_ATOMS: atom_id res chain seq x y z
N MET A 1 -17.36 -22.69 -56.14
CA MET A 1 -17.07 -23.36 -54.86
C MET A 1 -15.62 -23.08 -54.49
N ASN A 2 -15.44 -22.35 -53.40
CA ASN A 2 -14.16 -21.86 -52.88
C ASN A 2 -13.40 -22.98 -52.15
N ARG A 3 -12.08 -23.03 -52.31
CA ARG A 3 -11.11 -23.23 -51.21
C ARG A 3 -9.71 -22.84 -51.70
N SER A 4 -9.25 -21.71 -51.17
CA SER A 4 -7.99 -21.06 -51.48
C SER A 4 -6.81 -21.83 -50.89
N ALA A 5 -5.69 -21.74 -51.60
CA ALA A 5 -4.42 -22.37 -51.28
C ALA A 5 -3.87 -21.94 -49.92
N ASN A 6 -3.26 -22.90 -49.24
CA ASN A 6 -2.56 -22.76 -47.97
C ASN A 6 -1.37 -21.80 -48.14
N GLN A 7 -1.52 -20.53 -47.77
CA GLN A 7 -0.40 -19.58 -47.77
C GLN A 7 0.50 -19.85 -46.55
N ARG A 8 1.68 -20.41 -46.81
CA ARG A 8 2.80 -20.45 -45.87
C ARG A 8 3.44 -19.06 -45.83
N HIS A 9 3.40 -18.38 -44.69
CA HIS A 9 4.16 -17.15 -44.46
C HIS A 9 5.66 -17.48 -44.31
N PRO A 10 6.55 -17.00 -45.21
CA PRO A 10 7.98 -17.18 -45.05
C PRO A 10 8.55 -15.91 -44.39
N THR A 11 8.37 -15.78 -43.08
CA THR A 11 9.15 -14.80 -42.29
C THR A 11 9.78 -15.50 -41.10
N ASN A 12 10.51 -16.58 -41.38
CA ASN A 12 11.56 -17.05 -40.49
C ASN A 12 12.86 -16.96 -41.29
N ASN A 13 13.42 -15.75 -41.37
CA ASN A 13 14.73 -15.56 -41.98
C ASN A 13 15.74 -16.21 -41.02
N ALA A 14 16.22 -17.40 -41.38
CA ALA A 14 17.21 -18.11 -40.59
C ALA A 14 18.42 -17.18 -40.33
N PRO A 15 18.95 -17.09 -39.10
CA PRO A 15 20.10 -16.25 -38.84
C PRO A 15 21.28 -16.79 -39.65
N LYS A 16 21.74 -16.01 -40.62
CA LYS A 16 23.01 -16.26 -41.34
C LYS A 16 24.09 -16.37 -40.27
N LYS A 17 24.71 -17.55 -40.13
CA LYS A 17 25.84 -17.77 -39.22
C LYS A 17 27.03 -16.96 -39.72
N SER A 18 27.11 -15.69 -39.33
CA SER A 18 28.31 -14.87 -39.51
C SER A 18 29.34 -15.28 -38.46
N ALA A 19 30.47 -15.81 -38.93
CA ALA A 19 31.60 -16.17 -38.10
C ALA A 19 32.32 -14.90 -37.60
N SER A 20 31.79 -14.26 -36.55
CA SER A 20 32.47 -13.16 -35.81
C SER A 20 31.92 -12.91 -34.39
N SER A 21 30.92 -13.69 -33.92
CA SER A 21 30.20 -13.38 -32.67
C SER A 21 30.85 -13.87 -31.37
N LYS A 22 31.96 -14.62 -31.42
CA LYS A 22 32.59 -15.13 -30.18
C LYS A 22 33.18 -14.00 -29.31
N LEU A 23 33.75 -12.97 -29.94
CA LEU A 23 34.27 -11.78 -29.23
C LEU A 23 33.15 -10.84 -28.75
N SER A 24 32.00 -10.81 -29.44
CA SER A 24 30.88 -9.95 -29.04
C SER A 24 30.11 -10.52 -27.85
N ALA A 25 29.94 -11.84 -27.78
CA ALA A 25 29.32 -12.51 -26.64
C ALA A 25 30.15 -12.36 -25.36
N PHE A 26 31.48 -12.53 -25.44
CA PHE A 26 32.39 -12.32 -24.30
C PHE A 26 32.45 -10.84 -23.87
N LYS A 27 32.53 -9.88 -24.81
CA LYS A 27 32.44 -8.44 -24.48
C LYS A 27 31.09 -8.05 -23.89
N PHE A 28 30.00 -8.65 -24.36
CA PHE A 28 28.66 -8.42 -23.83
C PHE A 28 28.52 -8.99 -22.41
N ALA A 29 29.05 -10.19 -22.14
CA ALA A 29 29.10 -10.76 -20.80
C ALA A 29 29.96 -9.91 -19.85
N GLN A 30 31.13 -9.44 -20.29
CA GLN A 30 32.03 -8.60 -19.50
C GLN A 30 31.46 -7.19 -19.22
N LYS A 31 30.61 -6.67 -20.12
CA LYS A 31 29.89 -5.39 -19.95
C LYS A 31 28.68 -5.52 -19.00
N ASN A 32 28.08 -6.70 -18.91
CA ASN A 32 26.95 -7.00 -18.03
C ASN A 32 27.36 -7.70 -16.72
N LEU A 33 28.67 -7.98 -16.53
CA LEU A 33 29.17 -8.51 -15.28
C LEU A 33 29.02 -7.43 -14.21
N PRO A 34 28.37 -7.71 -13.06
CA PRO A 34 28.24 -6.72 -12.00
C PRO A 34 29.65 -6.29 -11.59
N LYS A 35 29.99 -5.02 -11.86
CA LYS A 35 31.25 -4.45 -11.36
C LYS A 35 31.22 -4.56 -9.85
N SER A 36 32.13 -5.38 -9.32
CA SER A 36 32.37 -5.54 -7.90
C SER A 36 32.54 -4.17 -7.25
N GLN A 37 31.60 -3.82 -6.36
CA GLN A 37 31.59 -2.66 -5.47
C GLN A 37 31.58 -1.31 -6.21
N GLY A 38 30.38 -0.82 -6.53
CA GLY A 38 30.20 0.61 -6.78
C GLY A 38 30.66 1.40 -5.54
N SER A 39 31.06 2.66 -5.71
CA SER A 39 31.36 3.46 -4.52
C SER A 39 30.10 3.54 -3.65
N MET A 40 30.23 3.54 -2.33
CA MET A 40 29.09 3.64 -1.39
C MET A 40 28.11 4.76 -1.77
N ALA A 41 28.64 5.88 -2.27
CA ALA A 41 27.84 7.01 -2.77
C ALA A 41 26.96 6.65 -3.98
N GLN A 42 27.45 5.80 -4.90
CA GLN A 42 26.68 5.32 -6.04
C GLN A 42 25.56 4.36 -5.60
N GLU A 43 25.84 3.48 -4.65
CA GLU A 43 24.85 2.54 -4.11
C GLU A 43 23.71 3.29 -3.40
N ILE A 44 24.03 4.32 -2.62
CA ILE A 44 23.04 5.21 -1.99
C ILE A 44 22.18 5.92 -3.04
N ALA A 45 22.82 6.51 -4.07
CA ALA A 45 22.08 7.21 -5.12
C ALA A 45 21.16 6.28 -5.92
N GLU A 46 21.56 5.04 -6.17
CA GLU A 46 20.73 4.02 -6.80
C GLU A 46 19.59 3.55 -5.90
N HIS A 47 19.86 3.38 -4.60
CA HIS A 47 18.85 3.06 -3.60
C HIS A 47 17.76 4.14 -3.55
N ASP A 48 18.14 5.42 -3.54
CA ASP A 48 17.20 6.53 -3.50
C ASP A 48 16.36 6.62 -4.78
N LYS A 49 16.98 6.39 -5.95
CA LYS A 49 16.25 6.25 -7.22
C LYS A 49 15.26 5.10 -7.16
N ARG A 50 15.67 3.94 -6.66
CA ARG A 50 14.79 2.76 -6.51
C ARG A 50 13.62 3.06 -5.59
N ARG A 51 13.85 3.73 -4.46
CA ARG A 51 12.80 4.17 -3.52
C ARG A 51 11.84 5.17 -4.16
N ALA A 52 12.36 6.11 -4.95
CA ALA A 52 11.54 7.07 -5.68
C ALA A 52 10.60 6.37 -6.68
N TYR A 53 11.08 5.35 -7.40
CA TYR A 53 10.22 4.54 -8.28
C TYR A 53 9.21 3.69 -7.51
N GLN A 54 9.60 3.09 -6.39
CA GLN A 54 8.69 2.30 -5.55
C GLN A 54 7.51 3.14 -5.04
N ASN A 55 7.77 4.38 -4.61
CA ASN A 55 6.73 5.29 -4.11
C ASN A 55 5.69 5.70 -5.17
N GLN A 56 6.00 5.56 -6.47
CA GLN A 56 5.07 5.84 -7.57
C GLN A 56 4.07 4.70 -7.80
N ILE A 57 4.35 3.50 -7.27
CA ILE A 57 3.47 2.33 -7.36
C ILE A 57 2.54 2.35 -6.14
N HIS A 58 1.28 2.68 -6.35
CA HIS A 58 0.27 2.81 -5.30
C HIS A 58 -0.47 1.51 -5.00
N ARG A 59 -0.58 0.61 -5.99
CA ARG A 59 -1.20 -0.72 -5.80
C ARG A 59 -0.21 -1.70 -5.16
N THR A 60 -0.58 -2.29 -4.02
CA THR A 60 0.17 -3.41 -3.44
C THR A 60 -0.32 -4.75 -4.01
N TYR A 61 0.48 -5.39 -4.85
CA TYR A 61 0.17 -6.72 -5.38
C TYR A 61 0.37 -7.80 -4.32
N LYS A 62 -0.54 -8.77 -4.27
CA LYS A 62 -0.44 -9.98 -3.44
C LYS A 62 -0.18 -11.19 -4.31
N ALA A 63 0.39 -12.24 -3.72
CA ALA A 63 0.53 -13.51 -4.42
C ALA A 63 -0.86 -14.05 -4.79
N GLY A 64 -1.02 -14.48 -6.05
CA GLY A 64 -2.31 -14.91 -6.60
C GLY A 64 -3.13 -13.80 -7.25
N ASP A 65 -2.75 -12.52 -7.11
CA ASP A 65 -3.39 -11.45 -7.87
C ASP A 65 -3.08 -11.59 -9.36
N VAL A 66 -4.12 -11.71 -10.18
CA VAL A 66 -3.98 -11.65 -11.63
C VAL A 66 -3.84 -10.19 -12.06
N TYR A 67 -2.89 -9.93 -12.94
CA TYR A 67 -2.68 -8.61 -13.53
C TYR A 67 -2.82 -8.67 -15.05
N SER A 68 -3.24 -7.56 -15.63
CA SER A 68 -3.16 -7.31 -17.07
C SER A 68 -2.14 -6.20 -17.35
N PRO A 69 -1.62 -6.07 -18.60
CA PRO A 69 -0.75 -4.95 -18.95
C PRO A 69 -1.36 -3.57 -18.66
N ARG A 70 -2.70 -3.46 -18.66
CA ARG A 70 -3.43 -2.22 -18.33
C ARG A 70 -3.25 -1.81 -16.85
N ASP A 71 -3.07 -2.76 -15.94
CA ASP A 71 -2.97 -2.49 -14.50
C ASP A 71 -1.66 -1.80 -14.09
N LEU A 72 -0.66 -1.88 -14.97
CA LEU A 72 0.65 -1.24 -14.78
C LEU A 72 0.67 0.20 -15.30
N THR A 73 -0.41 0.67 -15.93
CA THR A 73 -0.48 2.02 -16.48
C THR A 73 -0.66 3.07 -15.37
N GLY A 74 -0.18 4.29 -15.63
CA GLY A 74 -0.30 5.39 -14.67
C GLY A 74 -1.75 5.78 -14.34
N VAL A 75 -2.69 5.51 -15.24
CA VAL A 75 -4.13 5.79 -15.00
C VAL A 75 -4.68 4.89 -13.90
N GLU A 76 -4.38 3.58 -13.95
CA GLU A 76 -4.78 2.65 -12.91
C GLU A 76 -4.09 3.00 -11.58
N GLN A 77 -2.80 3.29 -11.59
CA GLN A 77 -2.08 3.71 -10.37
C GLN A 77 -2.69 4.95 -9.71
N LYS A 78 -3.18 5.92 -10.50
CA LYS A 78 -3.92 7.08 -9.97
C LYS A 78 -5.23 6.67 -9.28
N LYS A 79 -5.98 5.70 -9.82
CA LYS A 79 -7.20 5.20 -9.15
C LYS A 79 -6.88 4.58 -7.79
N TRP A 80 -5.79 3.81 -7.69
CA TRP A 80 -5.34 3.25 -6.41
C TRP A 80 -4.86 4.33 -5.43
N LYS A 81 -4.20 5.39 -5.92
CA LYS A 81 -3.79 6.54 -5.10
C LYS A 81 -4.99 7.27 -4.48
N LEU A 82 -6.04 7.48 -5.26
CA LEU A 82 -7.27 8.17 -4.83
C LEU A 82 -8.28 7.22 -4.18
N GLY A 83 -7.96 5.93 -4.08
CA GLY A 83 -8.83 4.93 -3.48
C GLY A 83 -9.22 5.25 -2.04
N ARG A 84 -10.34 4.66 -1.59
CA ARG A 84 -10.83 4.85 -0.23
C ARG A 84 -9.78 4.37 0.78
N LYS A 85 -9.40 5.25 1.69
CA LYS A 85 -8.48 4.93 2.81
C LYS A 85 -9.20 4.24 3.98
N THR A 86 -10.53 4.32 3.99
CA THR A 86 -11.37 3.84 5.08
C THR A 86 -11.82 2.41 4.81
N ALA A 87 -11.87 1.59 5.87
CA ALA A 87 -12.37 0.21 5.80
C ALA A 87 -13.80 0.18 5.24
N GLN A 88 -14.13 -0.87 4.46
CA GLN A 88 -15.48 -1.04 3.91
C GLN A 88 -16.47 -1.57 4.95
N SER A 89 -15.99 -2.34 5.94
CA SER A 89 -16.79 -2.89 7.02
C SER A 89 -16.53 -2.14 8.33
N ASP A 90 -17.58 -2.04 9.15
CA ASP A 90 -17.50 -1.46 10.49
C ASP A 90 -16.78 -2.44 11.43
N ALA A 91 -15.71 -1.97 12.07
CA ALA A 91 -14.89 -2.77 12.98
C ALA A 91 -15.66 -3.35 14.19
N PHE A 92 -16.70 -2.66 14.67
CA PHE A 92 -17.50 -3.14 15.79
C PHE A 92 -18.50 -4.21 15.39
N ASP A 93 -19.07 -4.07 14.18
CA ASP A 93 -19.98 -5.08 13.64
C ASP A 93 -19.21 -6.37 13.29
N THR A 94 -17.97 -6.28 12.78
CA THR A 94 -17.14 -7.45 12.49
C THR A 94 -16.65 -8.16 13.75
N LEU A 95 -16.32 -7.41 14.81
CA LEU A 95 -15.86 -7.99 16.07
C LEU A 95 -17.00 -8.40 17.00
N GLY A 96 -18.24 -7.99 16.73
CA GLY A 96 -19.40 -8.28 17.58
C GLY A 96 -19.37 -7.56 18.95
N ILE A 97 -18.65 -6.44 19.05
CA ILE A 97 -18.45 -5.71 20.31
C ILE A 97 -19.34 -4.48 20.35
N ASN A 98 -19.98 -4.22 21.49
CA ASN A 98 -20.77 -2.99 21.68
C ASN A 98 -19.89 -1.85 22.22
N PRO A 99 -19.67 -0.76 21.47
CA PRO A 99 -18.77 0.33 21.89
C PRO A 99 -19.13 0.96 23.23
N ILE A 100 -20.42 0.97 23.60
CA ILE A 100 -20.90 1.65 24.80
C ILE A 100 -20.41 0.98 26.10
N ASN A 101 -20.13 -0.32 26.05
CA ASN A 101 -19.68 -1.10 27.21
C ASN A 101 -18.18 -0.97 27.43
N GLU A 102 -17.43 -0.68 26.37
CA GLU A 102 -15.96 -0.62 26.34
C GLU A 102 -15.38 0.74 26.75
N TYR A 103 -16.16 1.59 27.42
CA TYR A 103 -15.72 2.94 27.81
C TYR A 103 -14.48 2.95 28.73
N LYS A 104 -14.18 1.83 29.40
CA LYS A 104 -12.99 1.66 30.24
C LYS A 104 -11.71 1.40 29.42
N ASN A 105 -11.87 0.96 28.17
CA ASN A 105 -10.75 0.63 27.29
C ASN A 105 -10.23 1.90 26.58
N PHE A 106 -9.36 2.64 27.26
CA PHE A 106 -8.78 3.88 26.73
C PHE A 106 -8.01 3.67 25.42
N THR A 107 -7.42 2.50 25.20
CA THR A 107 -6.72 2.18 23.94
C THR A 107 -7.70 2.17 22.78
N MET A 108 -8.83 1.45 22.92
CA MET A 108 -9.88 1.40 21.90
C MET A 108 -10.50 2.78 21.66
N MET A 109 -10.82 3.52 22.72
CA MET A 109 -11.42 4.86 22.61
C MET A 109 -10.49 5.85 21.90
N SER A 110 -9.18 5.79 22.18
CA SER A 110 -8.17 6.71 21.64
C SER A 110 -7.92 6.58 20.12
N GLU A 111 -8.28 5.44 19.53
CA GLU A 111 -8.20 5.21 18.07
C GLU A 111 -9.23 6.06 17.31
N PHE A 112 -10.40 6.25 17.92
CA PHE A 112 -11.50 7.07 17.39
C PHE A 112 -11.42 8.54 17.80
N MET A 113 -10.30 8.96 18.39
CA MET A 113 -9.99 10.35 18.72
C MET A 113 -8.82 10.87 17.89
N THR A 114 -8.83 12.18 17.63
CA THR A 114 -7.69 12.91 17.07
C THR A 114 -6.59 13.04 18.12
N GLU A 115 -5.41 13.48 17.69
CA GLU A 115 -4.29 13.76 18.60
C GLU A 115 -4.66 14.83 19.64
N MET A 116 -5.51 15.79 19.26
CA MET A 116 -6.05 16.87 20.10
C MET A 116 -7.26 16.46 20.95
N GLY A 117 -7.53 15.16 21.08
CA GLY A 117 -8.62 14.65 21.93
C GLY A 117 -10.05 14.82 21.37
N ARG A 118 -10.22 15.27 20.13
CA ARG A 118 -11.54 15.42 19.51
C ARG A 118 -12.03 14.08 18.95
N ILE A 119 -13.33 13.81 19.03
CA ILE A 119 -13.92 12.60 18.41
C ILE A 119 -13.83 12.73 16.88
N ARG A 120 -13.30 11.71 16.20
CA ARG A 120 -13.15 11.69 14.74
C ARG A 120 -14.51 11.69 14.04
N HIS A 121 -14.60 12.29 12.87
CA HIS A 121 -15.80 12.27 12.05
C HIS A 121 -16.03 10.86 11.45
N SER A 122 -17.28 10.51 11.10
CA SER A 122 -17.61 9.19 10.53
C SER A 122 -16.85 8.87 9.24
N ARG A 123 -16.51 9.90 8.46
CA ARG A 123 -15.65 9.79 7.26
C ARG A 123 -14.27 9.23 7.59
N ASP A 124 -13.73 9.63 8.74
CA ASP A 124 -12.38 9.27 9.16
C ASP A 124 -12.35 7.96 9.94
N SER A 125 -13.39 7.68 10.73
CA SER A 125 -13.53 6.44 11.50
C SER A 125 -14.02 5.26 10.67
N GLY A 126 -14.79 5.50 9.60
CA GLY A 126 -15.39 4.45 8.78
C GLY A 126 -16.51 3.66 9.43
N LEU A 127 -16.99 4.12 10.59
CA LEU A 127 -18.02 3.43 11.34
C LEU A 127 -19.41 3.75 10.78
N ARG A 128 -20.30 2.79 10.93
CA ARG A 128 -21.72 2.96 10.63
C ARG A 128 -22.32 4.02 11.57
N PRO A 129 -23.28 4.85 11.13
CA PRO A 129 -23.78 5.97 11.95
C PRO A 129 -24.28 5.58 13.34
N VAL A 130 -24.84 4.37 13.47
CA VAL A 130 -25.30 3.82 14.76
C VAL A 130 -24.13 3.59 15.71
N ASN A 131 -23.09 2.89 15.24
CA ASN A 131 -21.91 2.60 16.05
C ASN A 131 -21.08 3.85 16.31
N GLN A 132 -21.00 4.78 15.34
CA GLN A 132 -20.39 6.11 15.53
C GLN A 132 -21.03 6.88 16.70
N ARG A 133 -22.37 6.83 16.86
CA ARG A 133 -23.04 7.44 18.02
C ARG A 133 -22.72 6.72 19.33
N LYS A 134 -22.64 5.39 19.31
CA LYS A 134 -22.30 4.57 20.49
C LYS A 134 -20.87 4.84 20.96
N ILE A 135 -19.89 4.82 20.05
CA ILE A 135 -18.48 5.12 20.39
C ILE A 135 -18.34 6.56 20.89
N ALA A 136 -19.02 7.52 20.28
CA ALA A 136 -18.99 8.91 20.73
C ALA A 136 -19.59 9.06 22.14
N LYS A 137 -20.65 8.30 22.47
CA LYS A 137 -21.23 8.26 23.82
C LYS A 137 -20.27 7.59 24.82
N ALA A 138 -19.59 6.52 24.42
CA ALA A 138 -18.59 5.85 25.24
C ALA A 138 -17.39 6.76 25.58
N ILE A 139 -16.85 7.46 24.57
CA ILE A 139 -15.76 8.43 24.73
C ILE A 139 -16.17 9.56 25.68
N ARG A 140 -17.35 10.18 25.46
CA ARG A 140 -17.85 11.23 26.36
C ARG A 140 -18.03 10.73 27.79
N ARG A 141 -18.49 9.50 27.98
CA ARG A 141 -18.59 8.86 29.30
C ARG A 141 -17.21 8.69 29.93
N ALA A 142 -16.23 8.16 29.20
CA ALA A 142 -14.89 7.95 29.71
C ALA A 142 -14.23 9.27 30.15
N ILE A 143 -14.40 10.34 29.38
CA ILE A 143 -13.92 11.69 29.72
C ILE A 143 -14.64 12.22 30.96
N GLY A 144 -15.98 12.13 31.00
CA GLY A 144 -16.77 12.62 32.14
C GLY A 144 -16.49 11.88 33.46
N LEU A 145 -16.05 10.62 33.39
CA LEU A 145 -15.61 9.85 34.55
C LEU A 145 -14.14 10.06 34.93
N GLY A 146 -13.38 10.86 34.18
CA GLY A 146 -11.95 11.11 34.42
C GLY A 146 -11.03 9.95 34.02
N LEU A 147 -11.51 8.99 33.23
CA LEU A 147 -10.71 7.85 32.75
C LEU A 147 -9.82 8.20 31.54
N MET A 148 -10.12 9.27 30.83
CA MET A 148 -9.41 9.66 29.61
C MET A 148 -9.33 11.20 29.47
N PRO A 149 -8.19 11.74 29.01
CA PRO A 149 -8.05 13.17 28.76
C PRO A 149 -8.96 13.66 27.63
N SER A 150 -9.38 14.93 27.73
CA SER A 150 -10.24 15.59 26.74
C SER A 150 -9.47 16.31 25.62
N VAL A 151 -8.23 16.72 25.88
CA VAL A 151 -7.45 17.60 24.97
C VAL A 151 -6.30 16.88 24.25
N HIS A 152 -5.97 15.66 24.68
CA HIS A 152 -4.92 14.85 24.07
C HIS A 152 -5.29 13.36 24.14
N LYS A 153 -4.54 12.49 23.46
CA LYS A 153 -4.71 11.04 23.61
C LYS A 153 -4.23 10.58 24.99
N HIS A 154 -4.75 9.45 25.45
CA HIS A 154 -4.33 8.88 26.73
C HIS A 154 -2.79 8.70 26.80
N PRO A 155 -2.12 9.11 27.89
CA PRO A 155 -0.65 9.14 27.96
C PRO A 155 0.01 7.78 27.74
N LEU A 156 -0.60 6.69 28.23
CA LEU A 156 -0.09 5.33 27.99
C LEU A 156 -0.11 4.93 26.50
N VAL A 157 -1.04 5.48 25.72
CA VAL A 157 -1.11 5.26 24.27
C VAL A 157 -0.02 6.07 23.56
N LEU A 158 0.25 7.29 24.03
CA LEU A 158 1.32 8.13 23.49
C LEU A 158 2.70 7.52 23.76
N LYS A 159 2.97 7.05 24.99
CA LYS A 159 4.24 6.42 25.37
C LYS A 159 4.58 5.17 24.54
N LYS A 160 3.56 4.44 24.07
CA LYS A 160 3.74 3.24 23.25
C LYS A 160 4.12 3.56 21.80
N LYS A 161 3.75 4.73 21.28
CA LYS A 161 4.13 5.13 19.93
C LYS A 161 5.62 5.48 19.95
N PRO A 162 6.46 4.86 19.11
CA PRO A 162 7.83 5.33 18.96
C PRO A 162 7.78 6.78 18.49
N ASN A 163 8.56 7.65 19.14
CA ASN A 163 8.78 9.01 18.66
C ASN A 163 9.43 8.86 17.27
N VAL A 164 8.66 9.20 16.24
CA VAL A 164 9.14 9.23 14.85
C VAL A 164 10.03 10.45 14.65
#